data_AF-A0A641AG13-F1
#
_entry.id   AF-A0A641AG13-F1
#
_cell.length_a   1.000
_cell.length_b   1.000
_cell.length_c   1.000
_cell.angle_alpha   90.00
_cell.angle_beta   90.00
_cell.angle_gamma   90.00
#
_symmetry.space_group_name_H-M   'P 1'
#
loop_
_entity.id
_entity.type
_entity.pdbx_description
1 polymer ?
#
loop_
_entity_poly.entity_id
_entity_poly.type
_entity_poly.pdbx_seq_one_letter_code
_entity_poly.pdbx_strand_id
1 'polypeptide(L)'
;MARKKNEGPTRQLFAKISEDLYLQAKAKSAESRMSMREILEESLELYLGYESTNTSQPSDQPTSTETSIWQDEYLNRQADRPVGAPIELSEEEAKEIARKAFL
;
A
#
# COMPACT_ATOMS: atom_id res chain seq x y z
N MET A 1 -2.08 -24.08 -15.36
CA MET A 1 -2.43 -24.04 -13.93
C MET A 1 -3.73 -23.27 -13.77
N ALA A 2 -4.61 -23.69 -12.85
CA ALA A 2 -5.85 -22.97 -12.59
C ALA A 2 -5.50 -21.57 -12.05
N ARG A 3 -6.09 -20.52 -12.63
CA ARG A 3 -5.91 -19.14 -12.14
C ARG A 3 -6.47 -19.07 -10.72
N LYS A 4 -5.69 -18.52 -9.78
CA LYS A 4 -6.19 -18.25 -8.43
C LYS A 4 -7.41 -17.34 -8.57
N LYS A 5 -8.54 -17.79 -8.04
CA LYS A 5 -9.76 -17.00 -8.04
C LYS A 5 -9.57 -15.92 -7.00
N ASN A 6 -9.83 -14.66 -7.36
CA ASN A 6 -9.74 -13.57 -6.40
C ASN A 6 -10.86 -13.74 -5.37
N GLU A 7 -10.49 -14.01 -4.13
CA GLU A 7 -11.40 -14.06 -2.99
C GLU A 7 -11.36 -12.71 -2.28
N GLY A 8 -12.38 -11.88 -2.49
CA GLY A 8 -12.52 -10.59 -1.79
C GLY A 8 -13.09 -9.46 -2.65
N PRO A 9 -13.42 -8.32 -2.01
CA PRO A 9 -13.88 -7.12 -2.72
C PRO A 9 -12.73 -6.53 -3.53
N THR A 10 -12.88 -6.48 -4.85
CA THR A 10 -11.90 -5.89 -5.77
C THR A 10 -12.38 -4.53 -6.28
N ARG A 11 -11.45 -3.62 -6.58
CA ARG A 11 -11.73 -2.34 -7.24
C ARG A 11 -10.96 -2.25 -8.55
N GLN A 12 -11.58 -1.67 -9.58
CA GLN A 12 -10.93 -1.44 -10.86
C GLN A 12 -10.10 -0.15 -10.79
N LEU A 13 -8.84 -0.23 -11.20
CA LEU A 13 -7.93 0.91 -11.27
C LEU A 13 -7.61 1.22 -12.74
N PHE A 14 -7.59 2.51 -13.08
CA PHE A 14 -7.12 3.00 -14.36
C PHE A 14 -5.86 3.82 -14.14
N ALA A 15 -4.76 3.44 -14.78
CA ALA A 15 -3.48 4.11 -14.66
C ALA A 15 -2.95 4.50 -16.04
N LYS A 16 -2.24 5.62 -16.11
CA LYS A 16 -1.42 5.99 -17.27
C LYS A 16 0.02 5.56 -16.97
N ILE A 17 0.59 4.74 -17.84
CA ILE A 17 1.96 4.24 -17.73
C ILE A 17 2.72 4.59 -19.01
N SER A 18 4.06 4.69 -18.92
CA SER A 18 4.88 4.85 -20.12
C SER A 18 4.76 3.61 -21.00
N GLU A 19 4.81 3.82 -22.31
CA GLU A 19 4.65 2.75 -23.30
C GLU A 19 5.76 1.70 -23.18
N ASP A 20 7.00 2.14 -22.96
CA ASP A 20 8.14 1.24 -22.81
C ASP A 20 7.97 0.28 -21.62
N LEU A 21 7.48 0.78 -20.47
CA LEU A 21 7.21 -0.05 -19.29
C LEU A 21 6.07 -1.04 -19.55
N TYR A 22 5.03 -0.60 -20.25
CA TYR A 22 3.93 -1.49 -20.64
C TYR A 22 4.42 -2.64 -21.53
N LEU A 23 5.24 -2.34 -22.53
CA LEU A 23 5.78 -3.35 -23.44
C LEU A 23 6.69 -4.34 -22.71
N GLN A 24 7.55 -3.86 -21.80
CA GLN A 24 8.39 -4.72 -20.97
C GLN A 24 7.57 -5.63 -20.05
N ALA A 25 6.58 -5.06 -19.35
CA ALA A 25 5.71 -5.84 -18.48
C ALA A 25 4.89 -6.88 -19.27
N LYS A 26 4.44 -6.53 -20.47
CA LYS A 26 3.74 -7.45 -21.38
C LYS A 26 4.64 -8.59 -21.87
N ALA A 27 5.90 -8.30 -22.20
CA ALA A 27 6.87 -9.34 -22.54
C ALA A 27 7.09 -10.30 -21.36
N LYS A 28 7.27 -9.75 -20.15
CA LYS A 28 7.40 -10.54 -18.91
C LYS A 28 6.16 -11.40 -18.63
N SER A 29 4.97 -10.87 -18.86
CA SER A 29 3.69 -11.61 -18.76
C SER A 29 3.63 -12.82 -19.68
N ALA A 30 4.10 -12.68 -20.93
CA ALA A 30 4.16 -13.78 -21.87
C ALA A 30 5.19 -14.84 -21.44
N GLU A 31 6.34 -14.42 -20.94
CA GLU A 31 7.43 -15.29 -20.49
C GLU A 31 7.05 -16.09 -19.23
N SER A 32 6.56 -15.40 -18.19
CA SER A 32 6.20 -16.02 -16.92
C SER A 32 4.84 -16.73 -16.94
N ARG A 33 4.08 -16.61 -18.04
CA ARG A 33 2.69 -17.09 -18.17
C ARG A 33 1.75 -16.55 -17.09
N MET A 34 2.08 -15.38 -16.54
CA MET A 34 1.27 -14.66 -15.55
C MET A 34 0.43 -13.60 -16.23
N SER A 35 -0.67 -13.21 -15.63
CA SER A 35 -1.46 -12.08 -16.10
C SER A 35 -0.75 -10.75 -15.82
N MET A 36 -1.00 -9.74 -16.66
CA MET A 36 -0.54 -8.37 -16.41
C MET A 36 -0.94 -7.84 -15.03
N ARG A 37 -2.12 -8.25 -14.54
CA ARG A 37 -2.60 -7.91 -13.19
C ARG A 37 -1.67 -8.46 -12.11
N GLU A 38 -1.36 -9.75 -12.15
CA GLU A 38 -0.52 -10.42 -11.14
C GLU A 38 0.87 -9.80 -11.10
N ILE A 39 1.46 -9.51 -12.26
CA ILE A 39 2.77 -8.84 -12.33
C ILE A 39 2.73 -7.46 -11.68
N LEU A 40 1.65 -6.70 -11.90
CA LEU A 40 1.51 -5.37 -11.29
C LEU A 40 1.30 -5.49 -9.78
N GLU A 41 0.46 -6.40 -9.32
CA GLU A 41 0.25 -6.67 -7.88
C GLU A 41 1.56 -7.07 -7.19
N GLU A 42 2.29 -8.06 -7.72
CA GLU A 42 3.60 -8.48 -7.18
C GLU A 42 4.61 -7.33 -7.17
N SER A 43 4.66 -6.53 -8.24
CA SER A 43 5.59 -5.40 -8.30
C SER A 43 5.27 -4.30 -7.28
N LEU A 44 3.98 -4.07 -7.01
CA LEU A 44 3.53 -3.09 -6.03
C LEU A 44 3.76 -3.60 -4.61
N GLU A 45 3.53 -4.88 -4.34
CA GLU A 45 3.84 -5.51 -3.04
C GLU A 45 5.34 -5.38 -2.71
N LEU A 46 6.20 -5.74 -3.67
CA LEU A 46 7.66 -5.59 -3.53
C LEU A 46 8.08 -4.13 -3.32
N TYR A 47 7.49 -3.20 -4.06
CA TYR A 47 7.80 -1.78 -3.94
C TYR A 47 7.40 -1.19 -2.58
N LEU A 48 6.25 -1.60 -2.07
CA LEU A 48 5.74 -1.14 -0.78
C LEU A 48 6.37 -1.86 0.41
N GLY A 49 7.19 -2.90 0.17
CA GLY A 49 7.85 -3.67 1.22
C GLY A 49 6.90 -4.59 1.99
N TYR A 50 5.74 -4.94 1.41
CA TYR A 50 4.87 -5.97 1.97
C TYR A 50 5.46 -7.34 1.62
N GLU A 51 6.36 -7.86 2.46
CA GLU A 51 6.72 -9.27 2.42
C GLU A 51 5.46 -10.10 2.62
N SER A 52 5.16 -10.97 1.64
CA SER A 52 3.95 -11.78 1.63
C SER A 52 3.89 -12.72 2.85
N THR A 53 3.17 -12.32 3.90
CA THR A 53 2.76 -13.20 5.02
C THR A 53 1.65 -14.18 4.62
N ASN A 54 1.55 -14.52 3.33
CA ASN A 54 0.66 -15.54 2.80
C ASN A 54 1.32 -16.93 2.73
N THR A 55 2.25 -17.22 3.65
CA THR A 55 2.53 -18.61 4.04
C THR A 55 1.57 -18.95 5.17
N SER A 56 0.63 -19.85 4.89
CA SER A 56 -0.25 -20.44 5.89
C SER A 56 0.57 -21.15 6.98
N GLN A 57 0.77 -20.49 8.12
CA GLN A 57 1.18 -21.13 9.37
C GLN A 57 0.14 -20.83 10.44
N PRO A 58 -0.44 -21.85 11.11
CA PRO A 58 -1.17 -21.65 12.34
C PRO A 58 -0.17 -21.72 13.49
N SER A 59 0.15 -20.59 14.11
CA SER A 59 0.67 -20.61 15.48
C SER A 59 0.58 -19.23 16.11
N ASP A 60 -0.24 -19.19 17.16
CA ASP A 60 -0.32 -18.20 18.22
C ASP A 60 1.03 -17.51 18.53
N GLN A 61 1.09 -16.21 18.28
CA GLN A 61 1.97 -15.31 19.03
C GLN A 61 1.17 -14.06 19.42
N PRO A 62 1.33 -13.55 20.66
CA PRO A 62 0.61 -12.37 21.11
C PRO A 62 1.07 -11.16 20.29
N THR A 63 0.10 -10.54 19.63
CA THR A 63 0.23 -9.31 18.86
C THR A 63 0.98 -8.24 19.66
N SER A 64 2.23 -7.95 19.30
CA SER A 64 2.70 -6.57 19.44
C SER A 64 1.85 -5.76 18.48
N THR A 65 0.93 -4.98 19.01
CA THR A 65 0.15 -4.01 18.25
C THR A 65 1.12 -3.00 17.67
N GLU A 66 1.68 -3.29 16.50
CA GLU A 66 2.22 -2.25 15.65
C GLU A 66 1.03 -1.34 15.33
N THR A 67 1.03 -0.16 15.95
CA THR A 67 -0.03 0.83 15.80
C THR A 67 -0.16 1.13 14.31
N SER A 68 -1.22 0.64 13.69
CA SER A 68 -1.45 0.83 12.26
C SER A 68 -1.50 2.33 11.98
N ILE A 69 -0.95 2.78 10.86
CA ILE A 69 -1.04 4.19 10.44
C ILE A 69 -2.52 4.64 10.39
N TRP A 70 -3.45 3.71 10.14
CA TRP A 70 -4.90 3.97 10.15
C TRP A 70 -5.51 4.17 11.55
N GLN A 71 -4.78 3.82 12.61
CA GLN A 71 -5.14 4.10 14.00
C GLN A 71 -4.63 5.47 14.46
N ASP A 72 -3.98 6.23 13.56
CA ASP A 72 -3.57 7.60 13.84
C ASP A 72 -4.81 8.49 14.09
N GLU A 73 -4.78 9.19 15.22
CA GLU A 73 -5.81 10.12 15.63
C GLU A 73 -6.01 11.26 14.61
N TYR A 74 -4.93 11.72 13.96
CA TYR A 74 -5.00 12.78 12.96
C TYR A 74 -5.69 12.34 11.67
N LEU A 75 -5.45 11.11 11.23
CA LEU A 75 -6.12 10.53 10.05
C LEU A 75 -7.61 10.36 10.31
N ASN A 76 -7.99 9.91 11.50
CA ASN A 76 -9.39 9.79 11.89
C ASN A 76 -10.09 11.16 11.97
N ARG A 77 -9.43 12.19 12.52
CA ARG A 77 -9.97 13.56 12.54
C ARG A 77 -10.11 14.19 11.15
N GLN A 78 -9.30 13.76 10.18
CA GLN A 78 -9.35 14.25 8.79
C GLN A 78 -10.42 13.56 7.95
N ALA A 79 -10.78 12.32 8.27
CA ALA A 79 -11.75 11.54 7.50
C ALA A 79 -13.11 12.24 7.37
N ASP A 80 -13.51 12.98 8.41
CA ASP A 80 -14.79 13.70 8.46
C ASP A 80 -14.68 15.18 8.02
N ARG A 81 -13.49 15.66 7.67
CA ARG A 81 -13.26 17.06 7.29
C ARG A 81 -13.19 17.24 5.76
N PRO A 82 -13.71 18.36 5.23
CA PRO A 82 -13.54 18.68 3.83
C PRO A 82 -12.06 18.87 3.48
N VAL A 83 -11.69 18.49 2.25
CA VAL A 83 -10.34 18.65 1.74
C VAL A 83 -9.93 20.12 1.81
N GLY A 84 -8.80 20.40 2.46
CA GLY A 84 -8.28 21.77 2.66
C GLY A 84 -8.59 22.38 4.03
N ALA A 85 -9.22 21.63 4.96
CA ALA A 85 -9.35 22.09 6.34
C ALA A 85 -7.97 22.21 7.03
N PRO A 86 -7.70 23.29 7.78
CA PRO A 86 -6.47 23.43 8.55
C PRO A 86 -6.32 22.29 9.57
N ILE A 87 -5.09 21.76 9.66
CA ILE A 87 -4.70 20.84 10.73
C ILE A 87 -4.28 21.69 11.92
N GLU A 88 -4.94 21.51 13.05
CA GLU A 88 -4.51 22.09 14.31
C GLU A 88 -3.47 21.15 14.94
N LEU A 89 -2.22 21.60 14.95
CA LEU A 89 -1.11 20.93 15.65
C LEU A 89 -0.91 21.61 17.00
N SER A 90 -0.53 20.85 18.03
CA SER A 90 -0.04 21.45 19.27
C SER A 90 1.31 22.13 19.04
N GLU A 91 1.67 23.09 19.91
CA GLU A 91 2.97 23.78 19.82
C GLU A 91 4.17 22.82 19.97
N GLU A 92 3.99 21.73 20.69
CA GLU A 92 5.02 20.71 20.95
C GLU A 92 5.26 19.87 19.68
N GLU A 93 4.19 19.40 19.04
CA GLU A 93 4.26 18.62 17.81
C GLU A 93 4.80 19.44 16.63
N ALA A 94 4.41 20.71 16.54
CA ALA A 94 4.94 21.62 15.52
C ALA A 94 6.47 21.77 15.63
N LYS A 95 7.00 21.83 16.85
CA LYS A 95 8.46 21.88 17.10
C LYS A 95 9.14 20.57 16.72
N GLU A 96 8.53 19.43 16.98
CA GLU A 96 9.09 18.13 16.60
C GLU A 96 9.12 17.94 15.08
N ILE A 97 8.04 18.27 14.37
CA ILE A 97 7.98 18.18 12.91
C ILE A 97 9.01 19.11 12.28
N ALA A 98 9.11 20.36 12.76
CA ALA A 98 10.12 21.29 12.28
C ALA A 98 11.55 20.73 12.48
N ARG A 99 11.85 20.15 13.65
CA ARG A 99 13.17 19.54 13.89
C ARG A 99 13.44 18.35 12.95
N LYS A 100 12.45 17.50 12.68
CA LYS A 100 12.60 16.34 11.78
C LYS A 100 12.69 16.73 10.29
N ALA A 101 12.08 17.84 9.88
CA ALA A 101 12.04 18.27 8.48
C ALA A 101 13.30 19.04 8.03
N PHE A 102 14.04 19.63 8.97
CA PHE A 102 15.24 20.43 8.70
C PHE A 102 16.55 19.73 9.14
N LEU A 103 16.49 18.44 9.48
CA LEU A 103 17.63 17.55 9.71
C LEU A 103 17.80 16.61 8.51
#